data_AF-A0A084VJV7-F1
#
_entry.id   AF-A0A084VJV7-F1
#
_cell.length_a   1.000
_cell.length_b   1.000
_cell.length_c   1.000
_cell.angle_alpha   90.00
_cell.angle_beta   90.00
_cell.angle_gamma   90.00
#
_symmetry.space_group_name_H-M   'P 1'
#
loop_
_entity.id
_entity.type
_entity.pdbx_description
1 polymer ?
#
loop_
_entity_poly.entity_id
_entity_poly.type
_entity_poly.pdbx_seq_one_letter_code
_entity_poly.pdbx_strand_id
1 'polypeptide(L)'
;MEHSLSKVVTVIVILVVLTVINVCGYQSYNILYISSVASPSHFLWSEQLSKIIARAGHNVTLLNIFKEGRQENLHFMKLNEVDEYLALDDPIDYLELHRLSQFELQASFLDLEITVCHLALTSNQFVRLMGYPKKFKFDLIIHDHAAGPCLLLLMERFNHPPLIMASASDVLQSTEHFFGSPMFPGLIPNQFTDLSITMGYIERVYNFIITFLESMSRKYHINPRIDQIVKNYYPNMSSVSHLEMDTAVVLLNSIAILSPPEPKLWRVINVGGLHIETPRPRQGKSYLMGLSRNASFEKCVYVSFGSNIQIMSVENPFAQSLIAVARQLPSVMFLWKINQLDGVVPENVFIADWFPQNDILGSGKIDAFVTHGGLLSVQEAAWYGVPMLGIPNYGDQYQNVRRIVRLGAGKRLNLEDVSPEVFKEHLMELIHEERLVH
;
A
#
# COMPACT_ATOMS: atom_id res chain seq x y z
N MET A 1 -30.59 -33.49 50.67
CA MET A 1 -31.30 -32.32 50.11
C MET A 1 -30.33 -31.27 49.57
N GLU A 2 -29.27 -30.91 50.31
CA GLU A 2 -28.22 -29.96 49.89
C GLU A 2 -27.50 -30.34 48.58
N HIS A 3 -27.24 -31.62 48.35
CA HIS A 3 -26.56 -32.09 47.14
C HIS A 3 -27.35 -31.87 45.84
N SER A 4 -28.69 -31.83 45.93
CA SER A 4 -29.57 -31.56 44.78
C SER A 4 -29.66 -30.07 44.50
N LEU A 5 -29.59 -29.23 45.54
CA LEU A 5 -29.64 -27.78 45.40
C LEU A 5 -28.37 -27.26 44.70
N SER A 6 -27.21 -27.82 45.06
CA SER A 6 -25.92 -27.49 44.43
C SER A 6 -25.92 -27.76 42.92
N LYS A 7 -26.44 -28.91 42.47
CA LYS A 7 -26.52 -29.24 41.03
C LYS A 7 -27.44 -28.30 40.27
N VAL A 8 -28.58 -27.91 40.86
CA VAL A 8 -29.52 -26.97 40.25
C VAL A 8 -28.90 -25.58 40.13
N VAL A 9 -28.19 -25.11 41.16
CA VAL A 9 -27.47 -23.83 41.11
C VAL A 9 -26.37 -23.85 40.04
N THR A 10 -25.60 -24.93 39.92
CA THR A 10 -24.57 -25.06 38.87
C THR A 10 -25.18 -25.03 37.48
N VAL A 11 -26.30 -25.71 37.25
CA VAL A 11 -26.99 -25.70 35.94
C VAL A 11 -27.54 -24.30 35.61
N ILE A 12 -28.10 -23.60 36.59
CA ILE A 12 -28.59 -22.23 36.41
C ILE A 12 -27.43 -21.27 36.09
N VAL A 13 -26.29 -21.40 36.79
CA VAL A 13 -25.09 -20.58 36.51
C VAL A 13 -24.56 -20.86 35.10
N ILE A 14 -24.49 -22.13 34.67
CA ILE A 14 -24.07 -22.49 33.31
C ILE A 14 -25.03 -21.90 32.28
N LEU A 15 -26.34 -21.99 32.51
CA LEU A 15 -27.35 -21.41 31.61
C LEU A 15 -27.25 -19.88 31.56
N VAL A 16 -27.05 -19.20 32.69
CA VAL A 16 -26.85 -17.74 32.73
C VAL A 16 -25.58 -17.35 31.99
N VAL A 17 -24.46 -18.07 32.19
CA VAL A 17 -23.20 -17.82 31.47
C VAL A 17 -23.38 -18.04 29.96
N LEU A 18 -24.03 -19.12 29.53
CA LEU A 18 -24.35 -19.38 28.12
C LEU A 18 -25.30 -18.34 27.53
N THR A 19 -26.21 -17.80 28.34
CA THR A 19 -27.14 -16.74 27.91
C THR A 19 -26.42 -15.41 27.81
N VAL A 20 -25.51 -15.07 28.74
CA VAL A 20 -24.67 -13.87 28.69
C VAL A 20 -23.70 -13.92 27.50
N ILE A 21 -23.14 -15.09 27.19
CA ILE A 21 -22.31 -15.31 26.00
C ILE A 21 -23.14 -15.15 24.71
N ASN A 22 -24.41 -15.58 24.69
CA ASN A 22 -25.31 -15.37 23.53
C ASN A 22 -25.90 -13.95 23.43
N VAL A 23 -26.08 -13.24 24.56
CA VAL A 23 -26.52 -11.84 24.61
C VAL A 23 -25.38 -10.90 24.24
N CYS A 24 -24.13 -11.30 24.53
CA CYS A 24 -22.93 -10.74 23.91
C CYS A 24 -22.72 -11.32 22.49
N GLY A 25 -23.82 -11.57 21.77
CA GLY A 25 -23.80 -12.01 20.39
C GLY A 25 -22.94 -11.06 19.57
N TYR A 26 -21.99 -11.63 18.82
CA TYR A 26 -21.16 -10.88 17.88
C TYR A 26 -22.07 -10.01 17.00
N GLN A 27 -22.11 -8.71 17.28
CA GLN A 27 -22.86 -7.78 16.44
C GLN A 27 -22.11 -7.67 15.13
N SER A 28 -22.52 -8.49 14.17
CA SER A 28 -21.95 -8.50 12.83
C SER A 28 -22.44 -7.29 12.06
N TYR A 29 -21.62 -6.24 11.99
CA TYR A 29 -21.85 -5.09 11.12
C TYR A 29 -21.59 -5.42 9.65
N ASN A 30 -22.32 -4.75 8.76
CA ASN A 30 -22.06 -4.75 7.32
C ASN A 30 -21.20 -3.53 6.98
N ILE A 31 -19.98 -3.79 6.54
CA ILE A 31 -18.96 -2.76 6.29
C ILE A 31 -18.66 -2.74 4.81
N LEU A 32 -18.70 -1.55 4.21
CA LEU A 32 -18.27 -1.33 2.83
C LEU A 32 -16.88 -0.68 2.84
N TYR A 33 -15.88 -1.35 2.26
CA TYR A 33 -14.58 -0.74 2.00
C TYR A 33 -14.49 -0.38 0.50
N ILE A 34 -14.41 0.91 0.21
CA ILE A 34 -14.16 1.48 -1.11
C ILE A 34 -12.65 1.69 -1.33
N SER A 35 -12.03 0.91 -2.21
CA SER A 35 -10.61 0.96 -2.54
C SER A 35 -10.41 0.98 -4.06
N SER A 36 -10.68 2.12 -4.70
CA SER A 36 -10.55 2.30 -6.16
C SER A 36 -9.22 2.93 -6.59
N VAL A 37 -8.17 2.84 -5.79
CA VAL A 37 -6.83 3.30 -6.18
C VAL A 37 -6.25 2.32 -7.20
N ALA A 38 -5.85 2.81 -8.37
CA ALA A 38 -5.23 2.06 -9.46
C ALA A 38 -3.78 1.62 -9.12
N SER A 39 -3.61 0.92 -8.00
CA SER A 39 -2.33 0.48 -7.48
C SER A 39 -2.44 -0.86 -6.75
N PRO A 40 -1.65 -1.88 -7.13
CA PRO A 40 -1.64 -3.18 -6.45
C PRO A 40 -1.29 -3.08 -4.95
N SER A 41 -0.47 -2.12 -4.53
CA SER A 41 -0.10 -1.97 -3.11
C SER A 41 -1.29 -1.53 -2.25
N HIS A 42 -2.12 -0.61 -2.74
CA HIS A 42 -3.34 -0.19 -2.07
C HIS A 42 -4.33 -1.34 -1.96
N PHE A 43 -4.43 -2.19 -2.98
CA PHE A 43 -5.24 -3.40 -2.92
C PHE A 43 -4.73 -4.40 -1.88
N LEU A 44 -3.42 -4.66 -1.81
CA LEU A 44 -2.85 -5.54 -0.79
C LEU A 44 -3.16 -5.02 0.62
N TRP A 45 -3.03 -3.71 0.84
CA TRP A 45 -3.38 -3.07 2.09
C TRP A 45 -4.87 -3.22 2.43
N SER A 46 -5.77 -2.85 1.50
CA SER A 46 -7.21 -2.89 1.74
C SER A 46 -7.73 -4.32 1.86
N GLU A 47 -7.16 -5.27 1.13
CA GLU A 47 -7.44 -6.70 1.29
C GLU A 47 -7.07 -7.19 2.70
N GLN A 48 -5.89 -6.83 3.21
CA GLN A 48 -5.46 -7.27 4.54
C GLN A 48 -6.32 -6.68 5.65
N LEU A 49 -6.59 -5.38 5.60
CA LEU A 49 -7.49 -4.75 6.57
C LEU A 49 -8.89 -5.38 6.51
N SER A 50 -9.41 -5.64 5.31
CA SER A 50 -10.71 -6.32 5.13
C SER A 50 -10.72 -7.75 5.69
N LYS A 51 -9.62 -8.51 5.53
CA LYS A 51 -9.48 -9.86 6.12
C LYS A 51 -9.47 -9.80 7.65
N ILE A 52 -8.76 -8.84 8.25
CA ILE A 52 -8.72 -8.65 9.70
C ILE A 52 -10.13 -8.38 10.24
N ILE A 53 -10.86 -7.46 9.59
CA ILE A 53 -12.23 -7.09 9.98
C ILE A 53 -13.20 -8.29 9.80
N ALA A 54 -13.08 -9.04 8.70
CA ALA A 54 -13.90 -10.22 8.46
C ALA A 54 -13.65 -11.33 9.49
N ARG A 55 -12.38 -11.56 9.88
CA ARG A 55 -12.01 -12.51 10.95
C ARG A 55 -12.54 -12.09 12.32
N ALA A 56 -12.76 -10.79 12.54
CA ALA A 56 -13.41 -10.29 13.75
C ALA A 56 -14.92 -10.57 13.79
N GLY A 57 -15.50 -11.15 12.74
CA GLY A 57 -16.90 -11.59 12.68
C GLY A 57 -17.85 -10.62 11.97
N HIS A 58 -17.33 -9.63 11.24
CA HIS A 58 -18.13 -8.68 10.47
C HIS A 58 -18.28 -9.11 9.00
N ASN A 59 -19.37 -8.65 8.35
CA ASN A 59 -19.57 -8.81 6.92
C ASN A 59 -18.90 -7.65 6.19
N VAL A 60 -17.93 -7.95 5.33
CA VAL A 60 -17.15 -6.92 4.63
C VAL A 60 -17.38 -7.05 3.13
N THR A 61 -17.77 -5.95 2.49
CA THR A 61 -17.78 -5.81 1.03
C THR A 61 -16.64 -4.89 0.64
N LEU A 62 -15.64 -5.42 -0.08
CA LEU A 62 -14.50 -4.67 -0.59
C LEU A 62 -14.70 -4.38 -2.08
N LEU A 63 -15.05 -3.13 -2.40
CA LEU A 63 -15.09 -2.60 -3.77
C LEU A 63 -13.65 -2.22 -4.17
N ASN A 64 -13.10 -2.94 -5.15
CA ASN A 64 -11.69 -2.86 -5.52
C ASN A 64 -11.47 -3.07 -7.02
N ILE A 65 -10.23 -2.97 -7.50
CA ILE A 65 -9.91 -3.10 -8.93
C ILE A 65 -9.43 -4.51 -9.31
N PHE A 66 -8.80 -5.27 -8.40
CA PHE A 66 -7.98 -6.43 -8.80
C PHE A 66 -8.65 -7.80 -8.59
N LYS A 67 -9.63 -7.91 -7.69
CA LYS A 67 -10.19 -9.20 -7.26
C LYS A 67 -11.71 -9.21 -7.19
N GLU A 68 -12.29 -10.29 -7.70
CA GLU A 68 -13.71 -10.60 -7.65
C GLU A 68 -13.94 -11.90 -6.85
N GLY A 69 -15.08 -12.03 -6.17
CA GLY A 69 -15.49 -13.28 -5.54
C GLY A 69 -15.80 -13.16 -4.05
N ARG A 70 -15.72 -14.26 -3.33
CA ARG A 70 -16.09 -14.32 -1.90
C ARG A 70 -15.19 -15.27 -1.13
N GLN A 71 -14.82 -14.87 0.07
CA GLN A 71 -14.09 -15.67 1.04
C GLN A 71 -14.75 -15.48 2.42
N GLU A 72 -15.48 -16.50 2.89
CA GLU A 72 -16.20 -16.44 4.17
C GLU A 72 -17.15 -15.21 4.24
N ASN A 73 -16.88 -14.29 5.18
CA ASN A 73 -17.62 -13.05 5.41
C ASN A 73 -17.07 -11.86 4.60
N LEU A 74 -16.06 -12.06 3.76
CA LEU A 74 -15.47 -11.06 2.88
C LEU A 74 -15.93 -11.25 1.44
N HIS A 75 -16.62 -10.26 0.89
CA HIS A 75 -17.04 -10.22 -0.51
C HIS A 75 -16.19 -9.20 -1.27
N PHE A 76 -15.53 -9.65 -2.33
CA PHE A 76 -14.76 -8.81 -3.25
C PHE A 76 -15.65 -8.43 -4.43
N MET A 77 -15.77 -7.13 -4.69
CA MET A 77 -16.45 -6.58 -5.86
C MET A 77 -15.43 -5.87 -6.74
N LYS A 78 -15.25 -6.35 -7.96
CA LYS A 78 -14.24 -5.85 -8.88
C LYS A 78 -14.77 -4.77 -9.82
N LEU A 79 -14.07 -3.65 -9.90
CA LEU A 79 -14.25 -2.61 -10.90
C LEU A 79 -13.58 -3.03 -12.20
N ASN A 80 -14.18 -3.98 -12.92
CA ASN A 80 -13.60 -4.63 -14.10
C ASN A 80 -13.13 -3.63 -15.16
N GLU A 81 -13.92 -2.60 -15.41
CA GLU A 81 -13.69 -1.59 -16.43
C GLU A 81 -12.44 -0.75 -16.13
N VAL A 82 -12.12 -0.58 -14.84
CA VAL A 82 -10.86 0.06 -14.42
C VAL A 82 -9.68 -0.89 -14.62
N ASP A 83 -9.83 -2.16 -14.23
CA ASP A 83 -8.78 -3.18 -14.39
C ASP A 83 -8.43 -3.42 -15.86
N GLU A 84 -9.44 -3.54 -16.71
CA GLU A 84 -9.29 -3.71 -18.16
C GLU A 84 -8.55 -2.52 -18.77
N TYR A 85 -8.88 -1.28 -18.37
CA TYR A 85 -8.16 -0.08 -18.83
C TYR A 85 -6.68 -0.09 -18.40
N LEU A 86 -6.39 -0.50 -17.17
CA LEU A 86 -5.01 -0.60 -16.66
C LEU A 86 -4.22 -1.77 -17.27
N ALA A 87 -4.91 -2.79 -17.78
CA ALA A 87 -4.31 -3.95 -18.42
C ALA A 87 -4.06 -3.77 -19.93
N LEU A 88 -4.51 -2.67 -20.54
CA LEU A 88 -4.18 -2.36 -21.93
C LEU A 88 -2.66 -2.15 -22.06
N ASP A 89 -2.08 -2.64 -23.17
CA ASP A 89 -0.70 -2.32 -23.55
C ASP A 89 -0.65 -0.81 -23.79
N ASP A 90 -0.10 -0.11 -22.79
CA ASP A 90 0.21 1.33 -22.75
C ASP A 90 -0.92 2.27 -22.27
N PRO A 91 -1.06 2.43 -20.93
CA PRO A 91 -1.43 3.74 -20.42
C PRO A 91 -0.27 4.47 -19.73
N ILE A 92 0.65 3.78 -19.04
CA ILE A 92 1.75 4.40 -18.27
C ILE A 92 2.98 3.48 -18.21
N ASP A 93 4.10 3.90 -18.79
CA ASP A 93 5.41 3.31 -18.50
C ASP A 93 5.91 3.80 -17.14
N TYR A 94 5.72 2.97 -16.11
CA TYR A 94 6.14 3.29 -14.75
C TYR A 94 7.64 3.48 -14.60
N LEU A 95 8.47 2.82 -15.42
CA LEU A 95 9.91 3.00 -15.35
C LEU A 95 10.28 4.41 -15.81
N GLU A 96 9.62 4.95 -16.82
CA GLU A 96 9.92 6.28 -17.37
C GLU A 96 9.43 7.45 -16.48
N LEU A 97 8.62 7.18 -15.45
CA LEU A 97 8.13 8.21 -14.53
C LEU A 97 9.24 8.97 -13.77
N HIS A 98 10.45 8.40 -13.63
CA HIS A 98 11.58 9.12 -13.01
C HIS A 98 12.03 10.33 -13.83
N ARG A 99 11.73 10.37 -15.13
CA ARG A 99 12.10 11.48 -16.02
C ARG A 99 11.13 12.65 -15.98
N LEU A 100 9.93 12.44 -15.43
CA LEU A 100 8.92 13.48 -15.31
C LEU A 100 9.33 14.49 -14.25
N SER A 101 9.07 15.77 -14.51
CA SER A 101 9.07 16.76 -13.44
C SER A 101 7.98 16.44 -12.42
N GLN A 102 8.11 16.99 -11.21
CA GLN A 102 7.12 16.77 -10.15
C GLN A 102 5.72 17.23 -10.57
N PHE A 103 5.62 18.30 -11.36
CA PHE A 103 4.35 18.80 -11.88
C PHE A 103 3.71 17.85 -12.89
N GLU A 104 4.51 17.29 -13.81
CA GLU A 104 4.02 16.32 -14.80
C GLU A 104 3.58 15.02 -14.13
N LEU A 105 4.38 14.53 -13.17
CA LEU A 105 4.03 13.35 -12.38
C LEU A 105 2.73 13.57 -11.58
N GLN A 106 2.59 14.73 -10.96
CA GLN A 106 1.38 15.05 -10.22
C GLN A 106 0.16 15.17 -11.16
N ALA A 107 0.31 15.83 -12.31
CA ALA A 107 -0.76 15.95 -13.29
C ALA A 107 -1.22 14.58 -13.79
N SER A 108 -0.30 13.64 -14.05
CA SER A 108 -0.66 12.30 -14.52
C SER A 108 -1.47 11.51 -13.49
N PHE A 109 -1.15 11.63 -12.19
CA PHE A 109 -1.97 11.01 -11.13
C PHE A 109 -3.37 11.62 -11.04
N LEU A 110 -3.50 12.93 -11.20
CA LEU A 110 -4.80 13.60 -11.17
C LEU A 110 -5.67 13.26 -12.39
N ASP A 111 -5.07 13.14 -13.57
CA ASP A 111 -5.78 12.69 -14.78
C ASP A 111 -6.20 11.22 -14.67
N LEU A 112 -5.38 10.38 -14.03
CA LEU A 112 -5.73 9.00 -13.70
C LEU A 112 -6.91 8.95 -12.73
N GLU A 113 -6.96 9.80 -11.70
CA GLU A 113 -8.10 9.89 -10.76
C GLU A 113 -9.42 10.18 -11.50
N ILE A 114 -9.41 11.15 -12.42
CA ILE A 114 -10.58 11.49 -13.25
C ILE A 114 -11.00 10.30 -14.13
N THR A 115 -10.03 9.65 -14.76
CA THR A 115 -10.27 8.50 -15.65
C THR A 115 -10.86 7.32 -14.87
N VAL A 116 -10.29 7.00 -13.71
CA VAL A 116 -10.80 5.97 -12.80
C VAL A 116 -12.22 6.31 -12.34
N CYS A 117 -12.53 7.58 -12.04
CA CYS A 117 -13.89 7.98 -11.68
C CYS A 117 -14.90 7.66 -12.78
N HIS A 118 -14.61 8.02 -14.04
CA HIS A 118 -15.48 7.69 -15.18
C HIS A 118 -15.74 6.18 -15.30
N LEU A 119 -14.67 5.38 -15.30
CA LEU A 119 -14.74 3.94 -15.48
C LEU A 119 -15.43 3.24 -14.30
N ALA A 120 -15.13 3.67 -13.08
CA ALA A 120 -15.70 3.09 -11.87
C ALA A 120 -17.22 3.34 -11.78
N LEU A 121 -17.71 4.52 -12.19
CA LEU A 121 -19.16 4.81 -12.18
C LEU A 121 -19.94 4.00 -13.21
N THR A 122 -19.29 3.60 -14.31
CA THR A 122 -19.88 2.69 -15.32
C THR A 122 -19.76 1.22 -14.95
N SER A 123 -19.01 0.90 -13.89
CA SER A 123 -18.70 -0.48 -13.58
C SER A 123 -19.92 -1.28 -13.15
N ASN A 124 -20.02 -2.51 -13.68
CA ASN A 124 -21.12 -3.43 -13.35
C ASN A 124 -21.32 -3.61 -11.84
N GLN A 125 -20.24 -3.74 -11.07
CA GLN A 125 -20.33 -3.94 -9.63
C GLN A 125 -20.69 -2.65 -8.87
N PHE A 126 -20.25 -1.50 -9.36
CA PHE A 126 -20.68 -0.21 -8.82
C PHE A 126 -22.18 0.03 -9.07
N VAL A 127 -22.64 -0.18 -10.31
CA VAL A 127 -24.07 -0.11 -10.69
C VAL A 127 -24.89 -1.08 -9.85
N ARG A 128 -24.36 -2.28 -9.58
CA ARG A 128 -25.00 -3.24 -8.69
C ARG A 128 -25.18 -2.67 -7.27
N LEU A 129 -24.15 -2.05 -6.67
CA LEU A 129 -24.27 -1.39 -5.36
C LEU A 129 -25.34 -0.29 -5.37
N MET A 130 -25.37 0.52 -6.43
CA MET A 130 -26.42 1.53 -6.62
C MET A 130 -27.82 0.92 -6.70
N GLY A 131 -27.95 -0.30 -7.24
CA GLY A 131 -29.20 -1.06 -7.36
C GLY A 131 -29.63 -1.86 -6.12
N TYR A 132 -28.88 -1.83 -5.00
CA TYR A 132 -29.27 -2.58 -3.78
C TYR A 132 -30.67 -2.16 -3.26
N PRO A 133 -31.38 -3.01 -2.49
CA PRO A 133 -32.66 -2.62 -1.90
C PRO A 133 -32.54 -1.32 -1.10
N LYS A 134 -33.47 -0.37 -1.26
CA LYS A 134 -33.44 0.93 -0.55
C LYS A 134 -33.41 0.80 0.99
N LYS A 135 -33.88 -0.33 1.52
CA LYS A 135 -33.87 -0.64 2.96
C LYS A 135 -32.52 -1.17 3.46
N PHE A 136 -31.68 -1.69 2.56
CA PHE A 136 -30.35 -2.16 2.93
C PHE A 136 -29.46 -0.97 3.24
N LYS A 137 -28.69 -1.08 4.33
CA LYS A 137 -27.72 -0.07 4.76
C LYS A 137 -26.42 -0.77 5.14
N PHE A 138 -25.31 -0.10 4.87
CA PHE A 138 -24.05 -0.41 5.53
C PHE A 138 -24.02 0.31 6.87
N ASP A 139 -23.39 -0.31 7.87
CA ASP A 139 -23.24 0.26 9.21
C ASP A 139 -22.00 1.17 9.29
N LEU A 140 -21.06 1.01 8.36
CA LEU A 140 -19.79 1.73 8.27
C LEU A 140 -19.28 1.73 6.83
N ILE A 141 -18.71 2.86 6.39
CA ILE A 141 -17.91 2.94 5.16
C ILE A 141 -16.44 3.19 5.52
N ILE A 142 -15.55 2.38 4.97
CA ILE A 142 -14.11 2.62 4.94
C ILE A 142 -13.74 3.06 3.53
N HIS A 143 -12.97 4.12 3.39
CA HIS A 143 -12.56 4.65 2.09
C HIS A 143 -11.04 4.78 2.03
N ASP A 144 -10.45 4.34 0.91
CA ASP A 144 -9.03 4.60 0.65
C ASP A 144 -8.81 6.06 0.31
N HIS A 145 -8.01 6.77 1.11
CA HIS A 145 -7.73 8.20 0.96
C HIS A 145 -7.24 8.58 -0.44
N ALA A 146 -6.41 7.74 -1.05
CA ALA A 146 -5.82 8.05 -2.35
C ALA A 146 -6.80 7.83 -3.52
N ALA A 147 -8.02 7.34 -3.27
CA ALA A 147 -9.01 7.07 -4.31
C ALA A 147 -9.80 8.32 -4.73
N GLY A 148 -9.69 9.40 -3.97
CA GLY A 148 -10.45 10.63 -4.21
C GLY A 148 -11.95 10.48 -3.94
N PRO A 149 -12.70 11.59 -3.97
CA PRO A 149 -14.07 11.64 -3.46
C PRO A 149 -15.11 10.96 -4.36
N CYS A 150 -14.75 10.56 -5.59
CA CYS A 150 -15.71 10.13 -6.62
C CYS A 150 -16.74 9.11 -6.12
N LEU A 151 -16.28 8.02 -5.49
CA LEU A 151 -17.16 6.93 -5.06
C LEU A 151 -17.82 7.18 -3.69
N LEU A 152 -17.53 8.30 -3.02
CA LEU A 152 -18.20 8.67 -1.76
C LEU A 152 -19.68 9.00 -1.94
N LEU A 153 -20.19 9.14 -3.17
CA LEU A 153 -21.64 9.21 -3.42
C LEU A 153 -22.41 7.99 -2.84
N LEU A 154 -21.70 6.88 -2.59
CA LEU A 154 -22.26 5.72 -1.89
C LEU A 154 -22.68 6.05 -0.44
N MET A 155 -22.11 7.07 0.19
CA MET A 155 -22.56 7.56 1.49
C MET A 155 -24.01 8.04 1.42
N GLU A 156 -24.34 8.93 0.49
CA GLU A 156 -25.72 9.40 0.29
C GLU A 156 -26.63 8.23 -0.10
N ARG A 157 -26.15 7.35 -0.99
CA ARG A 157 -26.88 6.15 -1.42
C ARG A 157 -27.27 5.23 -0.26
N PHE A 158 -26.44 5.10 0.76
CA PHE A 158 -26.68 4.26 1.94
C PHE A 158 -27.08 5.05 3.19
N ASN A 159 -27.55 6.29 3.03
CA ASN A 159 -28.08 7.14 4.09
C ASN A 159 -27.03 7.52 5.16
N HIS A 160 -25.87 7.96 4.69
CA HIS A 160 -24.74 8.52 5.46
C HIS A 160 -24.29 7.67 6.66
N PRO A 161 -23.83 6.42 6.42
CA PRO A 161 -23.13 5.69 7.47
C PRO A 161 -21.84 6.44 7.89
N PRO A 162 -21.32 6.21 9.11
CA PRO A 162 -20.04 6.75 9.53
C PRO A 162 -18.93 6.44 8.52
N LEU A 163 -18.07 7.42 8.26
CA LEU A 163 -16.94 7.31 7.35
C LEU A 163 -15.63 7.17 8.13
N ILE A 164 -14.86 6.12 7.81
CA ILE A 164 -13.47 5.97 8.20
C ILE A 164 -12.60 6.12 6.95
N MET A 165 -11.59 6.95 7.03
CA MET A 165 -10.56 7.02 6.00
C MET A 165 -9.45 6.03 6.34
N ALA A 166 -8.96 5.29 5.36
CA ALA A 166 -7.81 4.41 5.49
C ALA A 166 -6.79 4.75 4.40
N SER A 167 -5.50 4.76 4.74
CA SER A 167 -4.43 4.99 3.76
C SER A 167 -3.39 3.88 3.86
N ALA A 168 -2.98 3.35 2.69
CA ALA A 168 -1.85 2.43 2.58
C ALA A 168 -0.49 3.13 2.85
N SER A 169 -0.51 4.45 3.02
CA SER A 169 0.63 5.30 3.36
C SER A 169 0.28 6.36 4.42
N ASP A 170 1.17 7.34 4.63
CA ASP A 170 0.75 8.58 5.30
C ASP A 170 -0.26 9.36 4.44
N VAL A 171 -0.90 10.37 5.03
CA VAL A 171 -1.79 11.28 4.28
C VAL A 171 -0.95 12.17 3.38
N LEU A 172 -1.47 12.46 2.18
CA LEU A 172 -0.85 13.44 1.29
C LEU A 172 -0.89 14.82 1.98
N GLN A 173 0.26 15.47 2.17
CA GLN A 173 0.35 16.78 2.84
C GLN A 173 -0.59 17.83 2.24
N SER A 174 -0.77 17.80 0.92
CA SER A 174 -1.69 18.66 0.16
C SER A 174 -3.16 18.48 0.51
N THR A 175 -3.52 17.37 1.16
CA THR A 175 -4.89 16.96 1.45
C THR A 175 -5.25 16.92 2.94
N GLU A 176 -4.27 17.08 3.84
CA GLU A 176 -4.44 17.15 5.30
C GLU A 176 -5.62 18.05 5.74
N HIS A 177 -5.75 19.21 5.10
CA HIS A 177 -6.75 20.22 5.43
C HIS A 177 -8.20 19.81 5.12
N PHE A 178 -8.43 18.84 4.22
CA PHE A 178 -9.75 18.26 4.00
C PHE A 178 -10.21 17.43 5.21
N PHE A 179 -9.28 16.99 6.06
CA PHE A 179 -9.56 16.27 7.31
C PHE A 179 -9.40 17.18 8.53
N GLY A 180 -9.47 18.51 8.34
CA GLY A 180 -9.34 19.49 9.42
C GLY A 180 -7.92 19.59 10.02
N SER A 181 -6.92 18.91 9.45
CA SER A 181 -5.54 19.00 9.90
C SER A 181 -4.82 20.17 9.20
N PRO A 182 -4.09 21.04 9.93
CA PRO A 182 -3.28 22.06 9.28
C PRO A 182 -2.19 21.44 8.41
N MET A 183 -1.90 22.04 7.26
CA MET A 183 -0.75 21.63 6.44
C MET A 183 0.54 22.22 7.02
N PHE A 184 1.62 21.42 7.07
CA PHE A 184 2.92 21.86 7.55
C PHE A 184 4.02 21.77 6.48
N PRO A 185 3.87 22.41 5.31
CA PRO A 185 4.83 22.29 4.21
C PRO A 185 6.20 22.91 4.53
N GLY A 186 6.30 23.73 5.58
CA GLY A 186 7.59 24.18 6.08
C GLY A 186 8.38 23.08 6.80
N LEU A 187 7.71 22.06 7.36
CA LEU A 187 8.31 21.01 8.20
C LEU A 187 8.32 19.64 7.52
N ILE A 188 7.25 19.32 6.80
CA ILE A 188 7.04 18.01 6.18
C ILE A 188 7.26 18.12 4.67
N PRO A 189 8.26 17.41 4.11
CA PRO A 189 8.44 17.32 2.66
C PRO A 189 7.19 16.79 1.96
N ASN A 190 6.89 17.36 0.80
CA ASN A 190 5.89 16.83 -0.09
C ASN A 190 6.35 15.45 -0.59
N GLN A 191 5.43 14.48 -0.61
CA GLN A 191 5.69 13.09 -0.98
C GLN A 191 6.25 12.90 -2.41
N PHE A 192 5.99 13.83 -3.32
CA PHE A 192 6.48 13.77 -4.70
C PHE A 192 7.85 14.46 -4.88
N THR A 193 8.42 15.00 -3.80
CA THR A 193 9.73 15.68 -3.84
C THR A 193 10.81 14.83 -3.19
N ASP A 194 12.06 15.04 -3.59
CA ASP A 194 13.23 14.42 -2.95
C ASP A 194 13.90 15.37 -1.92
N LEU A 195 13.09 16.06 -1.13
CA LEU A 195 13.59 16.98 -0.10
C LEU A 195 13.89 16.25 1.21
N SER A 196 14.91 16.73 1.94
CA SER A 196 15.21 16.23 3.30
C SER A 196 14.18 16.73 4.31
N ILE A 197 13.97 16.01 5.41
CA ILE A 197 13.23 16.56 6.57
C ILE A 197 13.91 17.78 7.20
N THR A 198 15.22 17.93 6.98
CA THR A 198 16.02 19.08 7.42
C THR A 198 16.16 20.11 6.30
N MET A 199 15.04 20.52 5.70
CA MET A 199 15.04 21.51 4.60
C MET A 199 15.66 22.84 5.03
N GLY A 200 16.51 23.40 4.16
CA GLY A 200 16.95 24.80 4.21
C GLY A 200 15.82 25.76 3.81
N TYR A 201 16.08 27.07 3.87
CA TYR A 201 15.05 28.08 3.59
C TYR A 201 14.46 27.97 2.18
N ILE A 202 15.32 27.88 1.16
CA ILE A 202 14.88 27.79 -0.26
C ILE A 202 14.12 26.50 -0.52
N GLU A 203 14.57 25.38 0.05
CA GLU A 203 13.88 24.09 -0.04
C GLU A 203 12.49 24.15 0.59
N ARG A 204 12.33 24.82 1.75
CA ARG A 204 11.01 25.03 2.38
C ARG A 204 10.10 25.88 1.51
N VAL A 205 10.62 26.93 0.87
CA VAL A 205 9.83 27.77 -0.05
C VAL A 205 9.38 26.95 -1.25
N TYR A 206 10.27 26.16 -1.86
CA TYR A 206 9.95 25.26 -2.96
C TYR A 206 8.89 24.23 -2.54
N ASN A 207 9.09 23.56 -1.39
CA ASN A 207 8.13 22.58 -0.87
C ASN A 207 6.73 23.18 -0.60
N PHE A 208 6.70 24.41 -0.08
CA PHE A 208 5.47 25.17 0.10
C PHE A 208 4.76 25.43 -1.23
N ILE A 209 5.49 25.89 -2.24
CA ILE A 209 4.91 26.17 -3.57
C ILE A 209 4.31 24.90 -4.16
N ILE A 210 5.04 23.77 -4.16
CA ILE A 210 4.55 22.50 -4.71
C ILE A 210 3.32 22.02 -3.95
N THR A 211 3.38 21.96 -2.62
CA THR A 211 2.25 21.49 -1.78
C THR A 211 1.02 22.39 -1.92
N PHE A 212 1.23 23.70 -2.02
CA PHE A 212 0.15 24.67 -2.21
C PHE A 212 -0.50 24.52 -3.59
N LEU A 213 0.29 24.43 -4.66
CA LEU A 213 -0.23 24.23 -6.00
C LEU A 213 -1.00 22.91 -6.13
N GLU A 214 -0.55 21.85 -5.47
CA GLU A 214 -1.27 20.59 -5.38
C GLU A 214 -2.62 20.73 -4.69
N SER A 215 -2.65 21.37 -3.52
CA SER A 215 -3.89 21.68 -2.79
C SER A 215 -4.86 22.51 -3.63
N MET A 216 -4.35 23.54 -4.33
CA MET A 216 -5.18 24.42 -5.18
C MET A 216 -5.70 23.68 -6.41
N SER A 217 -4.86 22.87 -7.07
CA SER A 217 -5.26 22.05 -8.22
C SER A 217 -6.39 21.09 -7.83
N ARG A 218 -6.25 20.39 -6.69
CA ARG A 218 -7.30 19.50 -6.19
C ARG A 218 -8.60 20.25 -5.94
N LYS A 219 -8.55 21.38 -5.24
CA LYS A 219 -9.73 22.18 -4.86
C LYS A 219 -10.44 22.82 -6.05
N TYR A 220 -9.70 23.41 -6.99
CA TYR A 220 -10.26 24.27 -8.04
C TYR A 220 -10.33 23.61 -9.42
N HIS A 221 -9.66 22.48 -9.64
CA HIS A 221 -9.67 21.80 -10.94
C HIS A 221 -10.24 20.38 -10.85
N ILE A 222 -9.72 19.56 -9.93
CA ILE A 222 -10.09 18.14 -9.87
C ILE A 222 -11.46 17.94 -9.22
N ASN A 223 -11.66 18.48 -8.01
CA ASN A 223 -12.93 18.33 -7.29
C ASN A 223 -14.15 18.81 -8.09
N PRO A 224 -14.14 19.98 -8.74
CA PRO A 224 -15.26 20.42 -9.58
C PRO A 224 -15.52 19.49 -10.78
N ARG A 225 -14.47 18.93 -11.39
CA ARG A 225 -14.62 17.96 -12.50
C ARG A 225 -15.24 16.66 -11.99
N ILE A 226 -14.76 16.12 -10.87
CA ILE A 226 -15.33 14.92 -10.25
C ILE A 226 -16.81 15.14 -9.90
N ASP A 227 -17.15 16.27 -9.30
CA ASP A 227 -18.55 16.62 -8.99
C ASP A 227 -19.42 16.72 -10.25
N GLN A 228 -18.89 17.28 -11.33
CA GLN A 228 -19.59 17.36 -12.61
C GLN A 228 -19.79 15.96 -13.20
N ILE A 229 -18.78 15.10 -13.15
CA ILE A 229 -18.86 13.71 -13.62
C ILE A 229 -19.94 12.96 -12.84
N VAL A 230 -19.90 13.01 -11.51
CA VAL A 230 -20.91 12.36 -10.66
C VAL A 230 -22.32 12.86 -10.99
N LYS A 231 -22.51 14.18 -11.15
CA LYS A 231 -23.82 14.75 -11.53
C LYS A 231 -24.28 14.33 -12.92
N ASN A 232 -23.38 14.13 -13.87
CA ASN A 232 -23.74 13.66 -15.21
C ASN A 232 -24.30 12.23 -15.18
N TYR A 233 -23.71 11.34 -14.38
CA TYR A 233 -24.21 9.95 -14.22
C TYR A 233 -25.40 9.85 -13.26
N TYR A 234 -25.41 10.66 -12.19
CA TYR A 234 -26.41 10.64 -11.13
C TYR A 234 -26.89 12.06 -10.78
N PRO A 235 -27.78 12.67 -11.59
CA PRO A 235 -28.17 14.09 -11.46
C PRO A 235 -28.81 14.50 -10.14
N ASN A 236 -29.38 13.54 -9.40
CA ASN A 236 -30.05 13.79 -8.13
C ASN A 236 -29.11 13.73 -6.91
N MET A 237 -27.83 13.36 -7.10
CA MET A 237 -26.87 13.24 -6.00
C MET A 237 -26.26 14.60 -5.65
N SER A 238 -25.89 14.75 -4.38
CA SER A 238 -25.07 15.86 -3.92
C SER A 238 -23.66 15.81 -4.51
N SER A 239 -22.93 16.92 -4.38
CA SER A 239 -21.53 16.99 -4.83
C SER A 239 -20.67 16.16 -3.87
N VAL A 240 -19.73 15.37 -4.36
CA VAL A 240 -18.99 14.41 -3.51
C VAL A 240 -17.74 15.01 -2.89
N SER A 241 -17.22 16.09 -3.46
CA SER A 241 -15.94 16.70 -3.06
C SER A 241 -15.86 17.18 -1.60
N HIS A 242 -16.99 17.34 -0.91
CA HIS A 242 -17.04 17.73 0.49
C HIS A 242 -17.16 16.54 1.45
N LEU A 243 -17.52 15.34 0.96
CA LEU A 243 -17.83 14.18 1.80
C LEU A 243 -16.59 13.63 2.54
N GLU A 244 -15.39 13.88 2.03
CA GLU A 244 -14.13 13.55 2.74
C GLU A 244 -14.05 14.24 4.12
N MET A 245 -14.67 15.41 4.28
CA MET A 245 -14.67 16.17 5.54
C MET A 245 -15.49 15.49 6.66
N ASP A 246 -16.43 14.62 6.30
CA ASP A 246 -17.28 13.87 7.24
C ASP A 246 -16.56 12.68 7.90
N THR A 247 -15.27 12.51 7.58
CA THR A 247 -14.43 11.44 8.15
C THR A 247 -14.37 11.53 9.68
N ALA A 248 -14.81 10.45 10.35
CA ALA A 248 -14.78 10.35 11.80
C ALA A 248 -13.39 9.98 12.33
N VAL A 249 -12.71 9.02 11.67
CA VAL A 249 -11.39 8.49 12.05
C VAL A 249 -10.55 8.29 10.80
N VAL A 250 -9.25 8.55 10.90
CA VAL A 250 -8.27 8.32 9.83
C VAL A 250 -7.29 7.24 10.28
N LEU A 251 -7.19 6.14 9.53
CA LEU A 251 -6.27 5.04 9.75
C LEU A 251 -5.10 5.14 8.78
N LEU A 252 -3.88 5.30 9.29
CA LEU A 252 -2.69 5.49 8.45
C LEU A 252 -1.73 4.32 8.59
N ASN A 253 -1.30 3.77 7.47
CA ASN A 253 -0.22 2.80 7.45
C ASN A 253 1.15 3.49 7.62
N SER A 254 1.34 4.13 8.77
CA SER A 254 2.51 4.94 9.11
C SER A 254 3.14 4.39 10.40
N ILE A 255 4.46 4.19 10.40
CA ILE A 255 5.23 3.73 11.56
C ILE A 255 6.07 4.91 12.04
N ALA A 256 5.90 5.30 13.32
CA ALA A 256 6.47 6.53 13.86
C ALA A 256 7.99 6.68 13.65
N ILE A 257 8.76 5.58 13.71
CA ILE A 257 10.22 5.62 13.49
C ILE A 257 10.58 5.84 12.01
N LEU A 258 9.75 5.37 11.08
CA LEU A 258 9.95 5.49 9.64
C LEU A 258 9.38 6.80 9.08
N SER A 259 8.51 7.48 9.82
CA SER A 259 7.79 8.67 9.36
C SER A 259 8.43 9.97 9.87
N PRO A 260 8.24 11.11 9.18
CA PRO A 260 8.65 12.39 9.70
C PRO A 260 7.87 12.74 10.98
N PRO A 261 8.46 13.49 11.93
CA PRO A 261 7.74 13.96 13.10
C PRO A 261 6.68 14.99 12.65
N GLU A 262 5.42 14.62 12.78
CA GLU A 262 4.28 15.41 12.33
C GLU A 262 3.23 15.60 13.43
N PRO A 263 2.70 16.82 13.63
CA PRO A 263 1.52 17.03 14.47
C PRO A 263 0.29 16.39 13.83
N LYS A 264 -0.26 15.36 14.48
CA LYS A 264 -1.49 14.68 14.02
C LYS A 264 -2.68 15.04 14.90
N LEU A 265 -3.88 15.10 14.31
CA LEU A 265 -5.12 15.25 15.06
C LEU A 265 -5.42 14.01 15.91
N TRP A 266 -6.18 14.17 16.99
CA TRP A 266 -6.59 13.08 17.89
C TRP A 266 -7.34 11.94 17.20
N ARG A 267 -8.00 12.21 16.06
CA ARG A 267 -8.75 11.24 15.26
C ARG A 267 -7.89 10.48 14.24
N VAL A 268 -6.59 10.78 14.17
CA VAL A 268 -5.65 10.08 13.29
C VAL A 268 -4.96 8.98 14.09
N ILE A 269 -5.14 7.74 13.64
CA ILE A 269 -4.62 6.53 14.29
C ILE A 269 -3.62 5.88 13.34
N ASN A 270 -2.36 5.84 13.77
CA ASN A 270 -1.33 5.11 13.04
C ASN A 270 -1.50 3.61 13.27
N VAL A 271 -1.72 2.88 12.18
CA VAL A 271 -1.88 1.42 12.13
C VAL A 271 -0.80 0.81 11.21
N GLY A 272 0.40 1.39 11.23
CA GLY A 272 1.53 0.95 10.42
C GLY A 272 1.87 -0.53 10.60
N GLY A 273 2.04 -1.24 9.48
CA GLY A 273 2.45 -2.65 9.47
C GLY A 273 1.31 -3.68 9.57
N LEU A 274 0.03 -3.28 9.53
CA LEU A 274 -1.09 -4.24 9.54
C LEU A 274 -1.08 -5.23 8.36
N HIS A 275 -0.38 -4.92 7.26
CA HIS A 275 -0.21 -5.83 6.12
C HIS A 275 0.86 -6.91 6.38
N ILE A 276 1.71 -6.73 7.39
CA ILE A 276 2.80 -7.65 7.73
C ILE A 276 2.21 -8.81 8.53
N GLU A 277 2.25 -10.01 7.95
CA GLU A 277 1.77 -11.23 8.61
C GLU A 277 2.95 -12.01 9.20
N THR A 278 2.70 -12.82 10.24
CA THR A 278 3.72 -13.77 10.69
C THR A 278 4.13 -14.69 9.53
N PRO A 279 5.44 -14.86 9.25
CA PRO A 279 5.90 -15.70 8.15
C PRO A 279 5.34 -17.10 8.29
N ARG A 280 4.67 -17.57 7.23
CA ARG A 280 4.15 -18.94 7.22
C ARG A 280 5.16 -19.81 6.50
N PRO A 281 5.68 -20.88 7.13
CA PRO A 281 6.48 -21.87 6.42
C PRO A 281 5.56 -22.64 5.47
N ARG A 282 5.26 -22.06 4.30
CA ARG A 282 4.46 -22.72 3.27
C ARG A 282 5.28 -23.83 2.64
N GLN A 283 4.80 -25.05 2.78
CA GLN A 283 5.10 -26.17 1.90
C GLN A 283 4.59 -25.81 0.50
N GLY A 284 5.44 -25.62 -0.52
CA GLY A 284 4.92 -25.60 -1.90
C GLY A 284 5.69 -24.89 -3.01
N LYS A 285 6.68 -24.03 -2.76
CA LYS A 285 7.54 -23.52 -3.85
C LYS A 285 9.01 -23.53 -3.43
N SER A 286 9.87 -24.05 -4.31
CA SER A 286 11.25 -24.49 -4.04
C SER A 286 12.28 -23.37 -3.82
N TYR A 287 11.92 -22.09 -3.90
CA TYR A 287 12.90 -20.99 -3.80
C TYR A 287 13.61 -20.95 -2.44
N LEU A 288 12.90 -21.19 -1.33
CA LEU A 288 13.54 -21.30 0.00
C LEU A 288 14.25 -22.65 0.20
N MET A 289 13.94 -23.67 -0.62
CA MET A 289 14.69 -24.94 -0.60
C MET A 289 16.05 -24.80 -1.28
N GLY A 290 16.20 -23.93 -2.29
CA GLY A 290 17.51 -23.57 -2.86
C GLY A 290 18.49 -23.08 -1.79
N LEU A 291 18.02 -22.19 -0.91
CA LEU A 291 18.76 -21.70 0.27
C LEU A 291 19.15 -22.78 1.29
N SER A 292 18.44 -23.91 1.34
CA SER A 292 18.73 -25.00 2.28
C SER A 292 19.45 -26.19 1.65
N ARG A 293 19.50 -26.28 0.31
CA ARG A 293 20.10 -27.42 -0.41
C ARG A 293 21.46 -27.10 -1.01
N ASN A 294 21.74 -25.86 -1.38
CA ASN A 294 23.01 -25.51 -2.00
C ASN A 294 23.96 -24.87 -0.98
N ALA A 295 24.82 -25.68 -0.36
CA ALA A 295 25.83 -25.24 0.60
C ALA A 295 26.90 -24.30 -0.01
N SER A 296 26.82 -24.03 -1.32
CA SER A 296 27.71 -23.12 -2.06
C SER A 296 27.36 -21.64 -1.90
N PHE A 297 26.15 -21.31 -1.43
CA PHE A 297 25.74 -19.91 -1.25
C PHE A 297 25.83 -19.51 0.22
N GLU A 298 26.65 -18.50 0.50
CA GLU A 298 26.90 -17.98 1.84
C GLU A 298 25.91 -16.86 2.21
N LYS A 299 25.42 -16.14 1.19
CA LYS A 299 24.61 -14.93 1.34
C LYS A 299 23.45 -14.93 0.35
N CYS A 300 22.36 -14.27 0.71
CA CYS A 300 21.18 -14.14 -0.14
C CYS A 300 20.69 -12.69 -0.24
N VAL A 301 20.50 -12.23 -1.47
CA VAL A 301 19.96 -10.92 -1.80
C VAL A 301 18.59 -11.10 -2.45
N TYR A 302 17.58 -10.39 -1.93
CA TYR A 302 16.28 -10.32 -2.59
C TYR A 302 16.21 -9.01 -3.39
N VAL A 303 15.69 -9.07 -4.62
CA VAL A 303 15.59 -7.93 -5.54
C VAL A 303 14.14 -7.80 -6.01
N SER A 304 13.50 -6.66 -5.71
CA SER A 304 12.14 -6.38 -6.16
C SER A 304 11.84 -4.89 -6.33
N PHE A 305 11.40 -4.50 -7.52
CA PHE A 305 10.95 -3.14 -7.83
C PHE A 305 9.43 -2.98 -7.73
N GLY A 306 8.78 -3.82 -6.92
CA GLY A 306 7.33 -3.77 -6.70
C GLY A 306 6.53 -4.50 -7.78
N SER A 307 5.34 -4.00 -8.06
CA SER A 307 4.41 -4.61 -9.03
C SER A 307 4.22 -3.78 -10.30
N ASN A 308 4.64 -2.51 -10.29
CA ASN A 308 4.41 -1.57 -11.39
C ASN A 308 5.64 -1.42 -12.30
N ILE A 309 6.84 -1.46 -11.73
CA ILE A 309 8.09 -1.34 -12.51
C ILE A 309 8.43 -2.72 -13.07
N GLN A 310 8.47 -2.83 -14.40
CA GLN A 310 8.86 -4.03 -15.11
C GLN A 310 10.22 -3.84 -15.77
N ILE A 311 11.20 -4.66 -15.38
CA ILE A 311 12.51 -4.71 -16.02
C ILE A 311 12.55 -6.00 -16.85
N MET A 312 12.31 -5.87 -18.16
CA MET A 312 12.13 -7.02 -19.06
C MET A 312 13.33 -7.30 -19.97
N SER A 313 14.24 -6.33 -20.12
CA SER A 313 15.40 -6.45 -21.02
C SER A 313 16.72 -6.41 -20.24
N VAL A 314 17.67 -7.25 -20.66
CA VAL A 314 19.08 -7.18 -20.21
C VAL A 314 19.80 -5.92 -20.67
N GLU A 315 19.21 -5.11 -21.55
CA GLU A 315 19.75 -3.80 -21.95
C GLU A 315 19.48 -2.72 -20.89
N ASN A 316 18.57 -2.98 -19.95
CA ASN A 316 18.32 -2.07 -18.84
C ASN A 316 19.59 -1.92 -17.97
N PRO A 317 20.02 -0.70 -17.63
CA PRO A 317 21.25 -0.46 -16.86
C PRO A 317 21.32 -1.20 -15.52
N PHE A 318 20.20 -1.31 -14.83
CA PHE A 318 20.11 -2.08 -13.59
C PHE A 318 20.25 -3.59 -13.85
N ALA A 319 19.56 -4.12 -14.86
CA ALA A 319 19.69 -5.54 -15.23
C ALA A 319 21.14 -5.90 -15.57
N GLN A 320 21.83 -5.06 -16.36
CA GLN A 320 23.24 -5.25 -16.70
C GLN A 320 24.12 -5.27 -15.45
N SER A 321 23.90 -4.31 -14.55
CA SER A 321 24.67 -4.18 -13.31
C SER A 321 24.44 -5.36 -12.38
N LEU A 322 23.19 -5.78 -12.17
CA LEU A 322 22.85 -6.94 -11.36
C LEU A 322 23.48 -8.22 -11.92
N ILE A 323 23.38 -8.45 -13.23
CA ILE A 323 23.97 -9.63 -13.89
C ILE A 323 25.51 -9.61 -13.78
N ALA A 324 26.14 -8.47 -14.02
CA ALA A 324 27.59 -8.32 -13.93
C ALA A 324 28.09 -8.57 -12.50
N VAL A 325 27.40 -8.05 -11.50
CA VAL A 325 27.75 -8.25 -10.08
C VAL A 325 27.48 -9.69 -9.64
N ALA A 326 26.38 -10.30 -10.07
CA ALA A 326 26.09 -11.69 -9.77
C ALA A 326 27.19 -12.64 -10.29
N ARG A 327 27.74 -12.39 -11.49
CA ARG A 327 28.90 -13.15 -12.01
C ARG A 327 30.17 -12.97 -11.19
N GLN A 328 30.36 -11.79 -10.60
CA GLN A 328 31.52 -11.51 -9.74
C GLN A 328 31.37 -12.08 -8.32
N LEU A 329 30.14 -12.40 -7.90
CA LEU A 329 29.81 -12.88 -6.55
C LEU A 329 29.12 -14.25 -6.60
N PRO A 330 29.81 -15.32 -7.04
CA PRO A 330 29.20 -16.63 -7.21
C PRO A 330 28.72 -17.27 -5.89
N SER A 331 29.23 -16.83 -4.73
CA SER A 331 28.77 -17.27 -3.40
C SER A 331 27.52 -16.53 -2.91
N VAL A 332 27.06 -15.50 -3.60
CA VAL A 332 25.85 -14.74 -3.27
C VAL A 332 24.72 -15.19 -4.19
N MET A 333 23.60 -15.59 -3.59
CA MET A 333 22.39 -15.93 -4.32
C MET A 333 21.50 -14.71 -4.48
N PHE A 334 20.96 -14.47 -5.67
CA PHE A 334 20.03 -13.38 -5.97
C PHE A 334 18.64 -13.94 -6.28
N LEU A 335 17.65 -13.56 -5.49
CA LEU A 335 16.23 -13.82 -5.78
C LEU A 335 15.65 -12.58 -6.43
N TRP A 336 15.37 -12.63 -7.74
CA TRP A 336 14.94 -11.46 -8.49
C TRP A 336 13.51 -11.59 -8.99
N LYS A 337 12.62 -10.74 -8.45
CA LYS A 337 11.20 -10.71 -8.85
C LYS A 337 11.02 -9.97 -10.18
N ILE A 338 10.90 -10.72 -11.27
CA ILE A 338 10.53 -10.25 -12.62
C ILE A 338 9.81 -11.36 -13.37
N ASN A 339 8.96 -10.99 -14.34
CA ASN A 339 8.19 -11.97 -15.12
C ASN A 339 9.10 -12.80 -16.04
N GLN A 340 9.87 -12.12 -16.88
CA GLN A 340 10.80 -12.69 -17.83
C GLN A 340 11.95 -11.73 -18.06
N LEU A 341 13.09 -12.27 -18.51
CA LEU A 341 14.25 -11.49 -18.90
C LEU A 341 14.84 -12.07 -20.16
N ASP A 342 14.94 -11.25 -21.20
CA ASP A 342 15.52 -11.67 -22.47
C ASP A 342 17.05 -11.70 -22.37
N GLY A 343 17.65 -12.88 -22.16
CA GLY A 343 19.10 -13.05 -22.17
C GLY A 343 19.64 -14.16 -21.27
N VAL A 344 20.98 -14.21 -21.13
CA VAL A 344 21.67 -15.22 -20.32
C VAL A 344 21.82 -14.76 -18.88
N VAL A 345 21.16 -15.47 -17.97
CA VAL A 345 21.15 -15.22 -16.53
C VAL A 345 22.19 -16.11 -15.82
N PRO A 346 23.01 -15.57 -14.89
CA PRO A 346 23.97 -16.38 -14.12
C PRO A 346 23.29 -17.44 -13.24
N GLU A 347 23.97 -18.56 -12.95
CA GLU A 347 23.41 -19.67 -12.17
C GLU A 347 23.01 -19.30 -10.73
N ASN A 348 23.59 -18.25 -10.17
CA ASN A 348 23.27 -17.72 -8.84
C ASN A 348 22.14 -16.69 -8.84
N VAL A 349 21.47 -16.45 -9.97
CA VAL A 349 20.31 -15.55 -10.08
C VAL A 349 19.05 -16.36 -10.39
N PHE A 350 18.10 -16.33 -9.46
CA PHE A 350 16.83 -17.02 -9.53
C PHE A 350 15.70 -16.04 -9.80
N ILE A 351 15.08 -16.17 -10.97
CA ILE A 351 13.98 -15.31 -11.39
C ILE A 351 12.64 -15.99 -11.12
N ALA A 352 11.68 -15.21 -10.61
CA ALA A 352 10.27 -15.61 -10.59
C ALA A 352 9.37 -14.38 -10.71
N ASP A 353 8.22 -14.57 -11.36
CA ASP A 353 7.14 -13.58 -11.47
C ASP A 353 6.61 -13.14 -10.09
N TRP A 354 6.57 -14.08 -9.15
CA TRP A 354 6.06 -13.85 -7.81
C TRP A 354 6.84 -14.59 -6.72
N PHE A 355 7.24 -13.82 -5.71
CA PHE A 355 7.75 -14.30 -4.44
C PHE A 355 6.81 -13.87 -3.30
N PRO A 356 6.57 -14.70 -2.28
CA PRO A 356 5.87 -14.25 -1.07
C PRO A 356 6.82 -13.37 -0.24
N GLN A 357 6.91 -12.09 -0.60
CA GLN A 357 7.89 -11.15 -0.08
C GLN A 357 7.97 -11.14 1.46
N ASN A 358 6.83 -11.03 2.15
CA ASN A 358 6.75 -11.08 3.61
C ASN A 358 7.39 -12.37 4.19
N ASP A 359 7.09 -13.54 3.62
CA ASP A 359 7.65 -14.83 4.08
C ASP A 359 9.16 -14.92 3.80
N ILE A 360 9.63 -14.35 2.69
CA ILE A 360 11.05 -14.35 2.32
C ILE A 360 11.84 -13.42 3.22
N LEU A 361 11.38 -12.18 3.41
CA LEU A 361 12.03 -11.22 4.31
C LEU A 361 12.02 -11.74 5.75
N GLY A 362 10.91 -12.33 6.20
CA GLY A 362 10.79 -12.93 7.52
C GLY A 362 11.41 -14.32 7.68
N SER A 363 12.05 -14.87 6.65
CA SER A 363 12.68 -16.20 6.72
C SER A 363 13.96 -16.24 7.56
N GLY A 364 14.54 -15.07 7.85
CA GLY A 364 15.84 -14.97 8.49
C GLY A 364 17.01 -15.41 7.60
N LYS A 365 16.81 -15.52 6.27
CA LYS A 365 17.86 -15.91 5.31
C LYS A 365 18.28 -14.81 4.33
N ILE A 366 17.58 -13.68 4.29
CA ILE A 366 17.94 -12.55 3.42
C ILE A 366 18.96 -11.68 4.13
N ASP A 367 20.08 -11.42 3.47
CA ASP A 367 21.15 -10.55 3.96
C ASP A 367 20.96 -9.11 3.49
N ALA A 368 20.41 -8.89 2.31
CA ALA A 368 20.09 -7.55 1.81
C ALA A 368 18.86 -7.56 0.90
N PHE A 369 18.12 -6.45 0.90
CA PHE A 369 16.97 -6.25 0.03
C PHE A 369 17.20 -5.05 -0.91
N VAL A 370 17.30 -5.34 -2.21
CA VAL A 370 17.32 -4.31 -3.26
C VAL A 370 15.90 -3.97 -3.64
N THR A 371 15.49 -2.73 -3.41
CA THR A 371 14.08 -2.31 -3.50
C THR A 371 13.93 -0.96 -4.18
N HIS A 372 12.83 -0.77 -4.90
CA HIS A 372 12.40 0.55 -5.36
C HIS A 372 11.98 1.51 -4.23
N GLY A 373 11.85 1.04 -2.99
CA GLY A 373 11.47 1.89 -1.86
C GLY A 373 9.97 2.10 -1.68
N GLY A 374 9.11 1.27 -2.28
CA GLY A 374 7.67 1.28 -2.00
C GLY A 374 7.39 1.04 -0.51
N LEU A 375 6.45 1.80 0.07
CA LEU A 375 6.26 1.88 1.52
C LEU A 375 5.98 0.52 2.19
N LEU A 376 5.10 -0.30 1.61
CA LEU A 376 4.77 -1.63 2.18
C LEU A 376 6.01 -2.51 2.29
N SER A 377 6.83 -2.54 1.23
CA SER A 377 8.08 -3.31 1.17
C SER A 377 9.12 -2.78 2.16
N VAL A 378 9.21 -1.46 2.33
CA VAL A 378 10.10 -0.83 3.32
C VAL A 378 9.68 -1.20 4.74
N GLN A 379 8.39 -1.17 5.04
CA GLN A 379 7.88 -1.56 6.36
C GLN A 379 8.11 -3.05 6.65
N GLU A 380 7.89 -3.94 5.67
CA GLU A 380 8.19 -5.37 5.80
C GLU A 380 9.69 -5.62 6.09
N ALA A 381 10.58 -5.01 5.31
CA ALA A 381 12.03 -5.19 5.51
C ALA A 381 12.51 -4.62 6.84
N ALA A 382 12.02 -3.43 7.23
CA ALA A 382 12.31 -2.84 8.52
C ALA A 382 11.80 -3.70 9.68
N TRP A 383 10.60 -4.28 9.56
CA TRP A 383 10.01 -5.17 10.57
C TRP A 383 10.86 -6.42 10.82
N TYR A 384 11.46 -6.98 9.77
CA TYR A 384 12.33 -8.16 9.86
C TYR A 384 13.83 -7.83 10.01
N GLY A 385 14.20 -6.54 10.15
CA GLY A 385 15.59 -6.12 10.33
C GLY A 385 16.49 -6.41 9.12
N VAL A 386 15.93 -6.41 7.91
CA VAL A 386 16.68 -6.66 6.66
C VAL A 386 17.19 -5.32 6.11
N PRO A 387 18.52 -5.14 5.94
CA PRO A 387 19.06 -3.90 5.39
C PRO A 387 18.70 -3.75 3.91
N MET A 388 18.53 -2.50 3.48
CA MET A 388 17.98 -2.18 2.17
C MET A 388 18.94 -1.39 1.28
N LEU A 389 19.03 -1.75 0.01
CA LEU A 389 19.54 -0.88 -1.05
C LEU A 389 18.34 -0.29 -1.80
N GLY A 390 18.03 0.97 -1.49
CA GLY A 390 16.93 1.70 -2.10
C GLY A 390 17.32 2.32 -3.44
N ILE A 391 16.55 2.01 -4.48
CA ILE A 391 16.70 2.53 -5.84
C ILE A 391 15.37 3.18 -6.24
N PRO A 392 15.09 4.41 -5.76
CA PRO A 392 13.79 5.05 -5.96
C PRO A 392 13.59 5.43 -7.43
N ASN A 393 12.34 5.36 -7.89
CA ASN A 393 11.96 5.68 -9.26
C ASN A 393 10.98 6.87 -9.33
N TYR A 394 9.87 6.83 -8.59
CA TYR A 394 8.88 7.92 -8.59
C TYR A 394 8.12 8.03 -7.26
N GLY A 395 7.44 9.16 -7.06
CA GLY A 395 6.50 9.34 -5.96
C GLY A 395 7.13 9.25 -4.58
N ASP A 396 6.43 8.58 -3.67
CA ASP A 396 6.81 8.43 -2.26
C ASP A 396 8.11 7.65 -2.05
N GLN A 397 8.55 6.90 -3.07
CA GLN A 397 9.76 6.08 -3.04
C GLN A 397 11.01 6.88 -2.64
N TYR A 398 11.18 8.11 -3.15
CA TYR A 398 12.32 8.96 -2.80
C TYR A 398 12.35 9.27 -1.30
N GLN A 399 11.20 9.64 -0.73
CA GLN A 399 11.08 9.92 0.70
C GLN A 399 11.31 8.67 1.54
N ASN A 400 10.73 7.53 1.14
CA ASN A 400 10.92 6.26 1.83
C ASN A 400 12.38 5.82 1.84
N VAL A 401 13.09 5.91 0.70
CA VAL A 401 14.51 5.59 0.60
C VAL A 401 15.35 6.56 1.44
N ARG A 402 15.03 7.86 1.44
CA ARG A 402 15.73 8.82 2.29
C ARG A 402 15.55 8.51 3.79
N ARG A 403 14.37 8.04 4.20
CA ARG A 403 14.08 7.65 5.58
C ARG A 403 14.90 6.44 6.01
N ILE A 404 15.02 5.40 5.19
CA ILE A 404 15.85 4.23 5.52
C ILE A 404 17.33 4.61 5.65
N VAL A 405 17.84 5.48 4.77
CA VAL A 405 19.23 5.96 4.83
C VAL A 405 19.47 6.77 6.11
N ARG A 406 18.53 7.66 6.46
CA ARG A 406 18.62 8.47 7.69
C ARG A 406 18.68 7.61 8.95
N LEU A 407 17.99 6.47 8.95
CA LEU A 407 17.95 5.54 10.08
C LEU A 407 19.18 4.62 10.14
N GLY A 408 20.07 4.67 9.14
CA GLY A 408 21.15 3.69 8.99
C GLY A 408 20.64 2.29 8.62
N ALA A 409 19.40 2.19 8.12
CA ALA A 409 18.76 0.93 7.73
C ALA A 409 19.00 0.55 6.27
N GLY A 410 19.80 1.32 5.56
CA GLY A 410 20.08 1.08 4.16
C GLY A 410 20.89 2.17 3.48
N LYS A 411 21.14 1.95 2.19
CA LYS A 411 21.81 2.88 1.27
C LYS A 411 20.88 3.25 0.12
N ARG A 412 21.22 4.35 -0.57
CA ARG A 412 20.52 4.81 -1.76
C ARG A 412 21.43 4.71 -2.96
N LEU A 413 20.89 4.25 -4.08
CA LEU A 413 21.50 4.33 -5.41
C LEU A 413 20.47 4.88 -6.38
N ASN A 414 20.75 5.99 -7.06
CA ASN A 414 19.82 6.51 -8.08
C ASN A 414 19.91 5.65 -9.33
N LEU A 415 18.80 5.47 -10.05
CA LEU A 415 18.75 4.70 -11.29
C LEU A 415 19.78 5.19 -12.34
N GLU A 416 19.99 6.51 -12.40
CA GLU A 416 20.91 7.19 -13.32
C GLU A 416 22.39 6.88 -13.02
N ASP A 417 22.70 6.58 -11.75
CA ASP A 417 24.05 6.32 -11.26
C ASP A 417 24.39 4.82 -11.21
N VAL A 418 23.47 3.95 -11.67
CA VAL A 418 23.65 2.51 -11.58
C VAL A 418 24.76 2.03 -12.52
N SER A 419 25.87 1.60 -11.92
CA SER A 419 26.92 0.82 -12.59
C SER A 419 27.22 -0.48 -11.83
N PRO A 420 27.83 -1.49 -12.46
CA PRO A 420 28.24 -2.71 -11.77
C PRO A 420 29.13 -2.43 -10.55
N GLU A 421 30.04 -1.46 -10.64
CA GLU A 421 31.01 -1.12 -9.60
C GLU A 421 30.30 -0.51 -8.39
N VAL A 422 29.48 0.53 -8.61
CA VAL A 422 28.74 1.22 -7.55
C VAL A 422 27.71 0.30 -6.91
N PHE A 423 26.99 -0.49 -7.73
CA PHE A 423 26.02 -1.47 -7.23
C PHE A 423 26.70 -2.52 -6.34
N LYS A 424 27.85 -3.05 -6.77
CA LYS A 424 28.62 -4.02 -5.98
C LYS A 424 29.10 -3.41 -4.67
N GLU A 425 29.67 -2.20 -4.71
CA GLU A 425 30.18 -1.52 -3.53
C GLU A 425 29.09 -1.39 -2.46
N HIS A 426 27.96 -0.75 -2.80
CA HIS A 426 26.86 -0.56 -1.85
C HIS A 426 26.26 -1.87 -1.36
N LEU A 427 26.12 -2.87 -2.25
CA LEU A 427 25.59 -4.17 -1.88
C LEU A 427 26.52 -4.89 -0.90
N MET A 428 27.83 -4.86 -1.14
CA MET A 428 28.81 -5.53 -0.29
C MET A 428 28.87 -4.89 1.10
N GLU A 429 28.77 -3.57 1.19
CA GLU A 429 28.68 -2.89 2.49
C GLU A 429 27.46 -3.39 3.29
N LEU A 430 26.28 -3.50 2.66
CA LEU A 430 25.06 -3.95 3.34
C LEU A 430 25.09 -5.43 3.75
N ILE A 431 25.67 -6.30 2.92
CA ILE A 431 25.73 -7.75 3.19
C ILE A 431 26.68 -8.09 4.37
N HIS A 432 27.65 -7.21 4.65
CA HIS A 432 28.61 -7.36 5.74
C HIS A 432 28.21 -6.63 7.02
N GLU A 433 27.19 -5.76 6.97
CA GLU A 433 26.58 -5.21 8.18
C GLU A 433 25.83 -6.32 8.95
N GLU A 434 26.02 -6.39 10.27
CA GLU A 434 25.18 -7.24 11.11
C GLU A 434 23.72 -6.78 10.99
N ARG A 435 22.78 -7.73 10.93
CA ARG A 435 21.35 -7.38 10.86
C ARG A 435 20.98 -6.43 11.99
N LEU A 436 20.10 -5.48 11.69
CA LEU A 436 19.56 -4.50 12.64
C LEU A 436 18.53 -5.13 13.60
N VAL A 437 18.82 -6.31 14.12
CA VAL A 437 17.98 -7.02 15.09
C VAL A 437 18.56 -6.72 16.47
N HIS A 438 17.86 -5.87 17.23
CA HIS A 438 18.06 -5.75 18.67
C HIS A 438 17.28 -6.84 19.42
#